data_AF-A0A3D4EQR4-F1
#
_entry.id   AF-A0A3D4EQR4-F1
#
_cell.length_a   1.000
_cell.length_b   1.000
_cell.length_c   1.000
_cell.angle_alpha   90.00
_cell.angle_beta   90.00
_cell.angle_gamma   90.00
#
_symmetry.space_group_name_H-M   'P 1'
#
loop_
_entity.id
_entity.type
_entity.pdbx_description
1 polymer ?
#
loop_
_entity_poly.entity_id
_entity_poly.type
_entity_poly.pdbx_seq_one_letter_code
_entity_poly.pdbx_strand_id
1 'polypeptide(L)' 'MNFTIFINSYPTLEYQFEIDVTENYEGDKWHVVVFEVIDDKNLTPPEHYETVGLDTWGQLQKYLRDLRNKTEYKEAE' A
#
# COMPACT_ATOMS: atom_id res chain seq x y z
N MET A 1 -9.14 15.07 -0.29
CA MET A 1 -7.71 15.04 0.07
C MET A 1 -7.04 13.93 -0.72
N ASN A 2 -5.78 14.09 -1.12
CA ASN A 2 -4.98 13.04 -1.75
C ASN A 2 -3.61 12.99 -1.05
N PHE A 3 -3.10 11.78 -0.81
CA PHE A 3 -1.78 11.57 -0.25
C PHE A 3 -1.26 10.17 -0.59
N THR A 4 0.06 10.07 -0.69
CA THR A 4 0.78 8.82 -0.95
C THR A 4 1.42 8.34 0.35
N ILE A 5 1.37 7.02 0.58
CA ILE A 5 1.98 6.36 1.72
C ILE A 5 2.96 5.32 1.19
N PHE A 6 4.14 5.26 1.79
CA PHE A 6 5.13 4.22 1.53
C PHE A 6 5.21 3.29 2.73
N ILE A 7 5.05 1.99 2.49
CA ILE A 7 5.22 0.94 3.50
C ILE A 7 6.42 0.10 3.08
N ASN A 8 7.49 0.14 3.87
CA ASN A 8 8.72 -0.61 3.61
C ASN A 8 8.92 -1.70 4.67
N SER A 9 9.36 -2.89 4.26
CA SER A 9 9.86 -3.90 5.19
C SER A 9 11.19 -3.45 5.80
N TYR A 10 11.36 -3.61 7.11
CA TYR A 10 12.62 -3.36 7.80
C TYR A 10 13.06 -4.65 8.50
N PRO A 11 14.34 -5.07 8.40
CA PRO A 11 15.51 -4.30 7.95
C PRO A 11 15.89 -4.46 6.46
N THR A 12 15.25 -5.33 5.70
CA THR A 12 15.70 -5.73 4.35
C THR A 12 15.38 -4.70 3.26
N LEU A 13 14.34 -3.87 3.42
CA LEU A 13 13.83 -2.95 2.39
C LEU A 13 13.46 -3.65 1.06
N GLU A 14 13.29 -4.97 1.07
CA GLU A 14 13.02 -5.78 -0.12
C GLU A 14 11.56 -5.70 -0.58
N TYR A 15 10.64 -5.42 0.34
CA TYR A 15 9.22 -5.22 0.01
C TYR A 15 8.82 -3.79 0.31
N GLN A 16 8.41 -3.07 -0.73
CA GLN A 16 7.93 -1.70 -0.59
C GLN A 16 6.58 -1.59 -1.30
N PHE A 17 5.57 -1.12 -0.58
CA PHE A 17 4.29 -0.75 -1.16
C PHE A 17 4.22 0.77 -1.28
N GLU A 18 3.89 1.24 -2.48
CA GLU A 18 3.45 2.61 -2.73
C GLU A 18 1.93 2.62 -2.78
N ILE A 19 1.31 3.47 -1.96
CA ILE A 19 -0.14 3.48 -1.75
C ILE A 19 -0.67 4.88 -1.97
N ASP A 20 -1.47 5.05 -3.01
CA ASP A 20 -2.17 6.30 -3.29
C ASP A 20 -3.58 6.26 -2.68
N VAL A 21 -3.85 7.20 -1.78
CA VAL A 21 -5.15 7.36 -1.15
C VAL A 21 -5.80 8.66 -1.62
N THR A 22 -7.00 8.54 -2.20
CA THR A 22 -7.82 9.67 -2.63
C THR A 22 -9.17 9.63 -1.92
N GLU A 23 -9.52 10.72 -1.25
CA GLU A 23 -10.78 10.84 -0.50
C GLU A 23 -11.93 11.34 -1.40
N ASN A 24 -13.11 10.72 -1.27
CA ASN A 24 -14.34 11.04 -2.01
C ASN A 24 -14.18 10.90 -3.54
N TYR A 25 -13.64 9.77 -4.01
CA TYR A 25 -13.40 9.49 -5.41
C TYR A 25 -14.29 8.35 -5.90
N GLU A 26 -14.94 8.51 -7.06
CA GLU A 26 -15.79 7.50 -7.72
C GLU A 26 -16.85 6.79 -6.83
N GLY A 27 -17.32 7.45 -5.77
CA GLY A 27 -18.32 6.91 -4.84
C GLY A 27 -17.72 6.30 -3.56
N ASP A 28 -16.40 6.15 -3.48
CA ASP A 28 -15.69 5.70 -2.29
C ASP A 28 -15.37 6.87 -1.36
N LYS A 29 -15.50 6.66 -0.04
CA LYS A 29 -15.02 7.65 0.93
C LYS A 29 -13.49 7.74 0.91
N TRP A 30 -12.82 6.59 0.83
CA TRP A 30 -11.37 6.45 0.69
C TRP A 30 -11.08 5.46 -0.44
N HIS A 31 -10.66 5.97 -1.58
CA HIS A 31 -10.20 5.18 -2.71
C HIS A 31 -8.71 4.94 -2.57
N VAL A 32 -8.29 3.67 -2.54
CA VAL A 32 -6.91 3.26 -2.28
C VAL A 32 -6.38 2.48 -3.48
N VAL A 33 -5.26 2.90 -4.05
CA VAL A 33 -4.54 2.18 -5.09
C VAL A 33 -3.19 1.76 -4.53
N VAL A 34 -2.84 0.49 -4.68
CA VAL A 34 -1.60 -0.09 -4.15
C VAL A 34 -0.73 -0.56 -5.30
N PHE A 35 0.55 -0.21 -5.23
CA PHE A 35 1.60 -0.66 -6.13
C PHE A 35 2.65 -1.42 -5.33
N GLU A 36 3.07 -2.59 -5.81
CA GLU A 36 4.19 -3.36 -5.28
C GLU A 36 5.47 -2.91 -5.99
N VAL A 37 6.46 -2.46 -5.22
CA VAL A 37 7.79 -2.11 -5.71
C VAL A 37 8.67 -3.33 -5.48
N ILE A 38 8.96 -4.04 -6.56
CA ILE A 38 9.69 -5.32 -6.55
C ILE A 38 11.19 -5.10 -6.40
N ASP A 39 11.73 -4.02 -6.98
CA ASP A 39 13.16 -3.70 -6.90
C ASP A 39 13.45 -2.23 -7.19
N ASP A 40 13.73 -1.47 -6.13
CA ASP A 40 14.13 -0.05 -6.22
C ASP A 40 15.53 0.13 -6.84
N LYS A 41 16.42 -0.89 -6.75
CA LYS A 41 17.79 -0.83 -7.30
C LYS A 41 17.81 -1.07 -8.81
N ASN A 42 16.90 -1.89 -9.32
CA ASN A 42 16.80 -2.20 -10.74
C ASN A 42 15.88 -1.26 -11.53
N LEU A 43 15.39 -0.17 -10.91
CA LEU A 43 14.49 0.82 -11.52
C LEU A 43 13.25 0.15 -12.15
N THR A 44 12.82 -0.98 -11.58
CA THR A 44 11.62 -1.66 -12.06
C THR A 44 10.44 -0.77 -11.71
N PRO A 45 9.60 -0.39 -12.70
CA PRO A 45 8.42 0.42 -12.41
C PRO A 45 7.52 -0.33 -11.41
N PRO A 46 6.90 0.37 -10.44
CA PRO A 46 5.96 -0.26 -9.51
C PRO A 46 4.85 -0.99 -10.27
N GLU A 47 4.57 -2.23 -9.89
CA GLU A 47 3.49 -3.02 -10.48
C GLU A 47 2.19 -2.78 -9.71
N HIS A 48 1.08 -2.59 -10.42
CA HIS A 48 -0.23 -2.49 -9.79
C HIS A 48 -0.53 -3.78 -9.04
N TYR A 49 -0.81 -3.66 -7.74
CA TYR A 49 -1.13 -4.78 -6.87
C TYR A 49 -2.64 -4.92 -6.69
N GLU A 50 -3.30 -3.86 -6.20
CA GLU A 50 -4.77 -3.85 -6.05
C GLU A 50 -5.35 -2.42 -5.96
N THR A 51 -6.68 -2.34 -6.08
CA THR A 51 -7.45 -1.12 -5.83
C THR A 51 -8.63 -1.45 -4.93
N VAL A 52 -8.83 -0.65 -3.89
CA VAL A 52 -9.83 -0.90 -2.83
C VAL A 52 -10.58 0.39 -2.47
N GLY A 53 -11.91 0.32 -2.49
CA GLY A 53 -12.79 1.36 -1.94
C GLY A 53 -13.13 1.09 -0.48
N LEU A 54 -13.00 2.09 0.39
CA LEU A 54 -13.27 1.99 1.83
C LEU A 54 -14.17 3.14 2.31
N ASP A 55 -15.15 2.83 3.16
CA ASP A 55 -16.18 3.79 3.58
C ASP A 55 -15.80 4.59 4.83
N THR A 56 -14.89 4.05 5.65
CA THR A 56 -14.56 4.62 6.96
C THR A 56 -13.07 4.76 7.17
N TRP A 57 -12.68 5.75 7.96
CA TRP A 57 -11.28 5.94 8.37
C TRP A 57 -10.72 4.71 9.09
N GLY A 58 -11.54 4.04 9.91
CA GLY A 58 -11.13 2.82 10.63
C GLY A 58 -10.82 1.64 9.69
N GLN A 59 -11.54 1.52 8.58
CA GLN A 59 -11.23 0.53 7.54
C GLN A 59 -9.90 0.85 6.85
N LEU A 60 -9.64 2.12 6.53
CA LEU A 60 -8.37 2.54 5.95
C LEU A 60 -7.19 2.22 6.89
N GLN A 61 -7.29 2.60 8.16
CA GLN A 61 -6.24 2.30 9.15
C GLN A 61 -5.98 0.81 9.31
N LYS A 62 -7.06 0.00 9.34
CA LYS A 62 -6.94 -1.46 9.40
C LYS A 62 -6.25 -2.01 8.15
N TYR A 63 -6.68 -1.57 6.98
CA TYR A 63 -6.13 -2.01 5.70
C TYR A 63 -4.63 -1.73 5.58
N LEU A 64 -4.20 -0.50 5.90
CA LEU A 64 -2.78 -0.11 5.91
C LEU A 64 -1.94 -0.95 6.90
N ARG A 65 -2.51 -1.27 8.07
CA ARG A 65 -1.83 -2.13 9.05
C ARG A 65 -1.71 -3.58 8.54
N ASP A 66 -2.74 -4.10 7.91
CA ASP A 66 -2.74 -5.46 7.37
C ASP A 66 -1.74 -5.58 6.21
N LEU A 67 -1.62 -4.56 5.35
CA LEU A 67 -0.58 -4.46 4.33
C LEU A 67 0.83 -4.46 4.93
N ARG A 68 1.05 -3.64 5.96
CA ARG A 68 2.34 -3.64 6.68
C ARG A 68 2.66 -5.02 7.26
N ASN A 69 1.71 -5.69 7.89
CA ASN A 69 1.96 -7.02 8.45
C ASN A 69 2.35 -8.02 7.35
N LYS A 70 1.74 -7.96 6.16
CA LYS A 70 2.13 -8.81 5.01
C LYS A 70 3.60 -8.60 4.61
N THR A 71 4.12 -7.37 4.69
CA THR A 71 5.54 -7.10 4.41
C THR A 71 6.50 -7.70 5.44
N GLU A 72 6.06 -7.85 6.70
CA GLU A 72 6.90 -8.42 7.78
C GLU A 72 6.83 -9.97 7.80
N TYR A 73 5.70 -10.59 7.44
CA TYR A 73 5.54 -12.06 7.48
C TYR A 73 6.14 -12.80 6.29
N LYS A 74 6.24 -12.19 5.10
CA LYS A 74 6.89 -12.83 3.94
C LYS A 74 8.41 -13.04 4.15
N GLU A 75 9.03 -12.36 5.12
CA GLU A 75 10.45 -12.58 5.47
C GLU A 75 10.68 -13.85 6.32
N ALA A 76 9.63 -14.47 6.85
CA ALA A 76 9.72 -15.59 7.79
C ALA A 76 9.56 -16.99 7.16
N GLU A 77 9.33 -17.07 5.84
CA GLU A 77 9.30 -18.33 5.04
C GLU A 77 10.57 -18.46 4.19
#